data_AF-A0A8H7KQP1-F1
#
_entry.id   AF-A0A8H7KQP1-F1
#
_cell.length_a   1.000
_cell.length_b   1.000
_cell.length_c   1.000
_cell.angle_alpha   90.00
_cell.angle_beta   90.00
_cell.angle_gamma   90.00
#
_symmetry.space_group_name_H-M   'P 1'
#
loop_
_entity.id
_entity.type
_entity.pdbx_description
1 polymer ?
#
loop_
_entity_poly.entity_id
_entity_poly.type
_entity_poly.pdbx_seq_one_letter_code
_entity_poly.pdbx_strand_id
1 'polypeptide(L)'
;MIPDALIDMYRACDDGDSQPSESQLEHTLLRVLETFESTYILIDSLDECVEKADLLRWIQNVTLVSSGRLHLMLTSRPEPDIEYGLRSLSSLDKIQIGDETMTGDISAYLDARLHSADMVKWKEPEKREIKQTLVNGLGGMFRWVVLQMDDVKECFNKVELFLQLKTLPRGLDETYAKLFERSKHKEALIILLQWLVFVTTPLVSCIKPPYKPSRTARTKATVQAVPDG
;
A
#
# COMPACT_ATOMS: atom_id res chain seq x y z
N MET A 1 -9.54 -22.46 13.68
CA MET A 1 -10.91 -22.65 14.18
C MET A 1 -11.74 -21.50 13.61
N ILE A 2 -12.91 -21.76 13.05
CA ILE A 2 -13.79 -20.71 12.52
C ILE A 2 -14.60 -20.14 13.70
N PRO A 3 -14.69 -18.81 13.89
CA PRO A 3 -15.50 -18.22 14.95
C PRO A 3 -16.97 -18.64 14.89
N ASP A 4 -17.59 -18.94 16.03
CA ASP A 4 -19.00 -19.37 16.10
C ASP A 4 -19.95 -18.33 15.50
N ALA A 5 -19.64 -17.04 15.65
CA ALA A 5 -20.38 -15.96 15.00
C ALA A 5 -20.43 -16.09 13.45
N LEU A 6 -19.31 -16.55 12.87
CA LEU A 6 -19.16 -17.08 11.50
C LEU A 6 -20.30 -18.02 11.10
N ILE A 7 -20.37 -19.09 11.88
CA ILE A 7 -21.22 -20.24 11.64
C ILE A 7 -22.69 -19.86 11.84
N ASP A 8 -22.98 -19.08 12.88
CA ASP A 8 -24.33 -18.58 13.16
C ASP A 8 -24.87 -17.73 12.01
N MET A 9 -24.05 -16.80 11.50
CA MET A 9 -24.43 -15.96 10.37
C MET A 9 -24.65 -16.79 9.10
N TYR A 10 -23.75 -17.73 8.80
CA TYR A 10 -23.88 -18.61 7.63
C TYR A 10 -25.20 -19.39 7.64
N ARG A 11 -25.59 -19.95 8.79
CA ARG A 11 -26.87 -20.65 8.98
C ARG A 11 -28.07 -19.72 8.88
N ALA A 12 -27.95 -18.49 9.39
CA ALA A 12 -29.00 -17.47 9.29
C ALA A 12 -29.21 -16.97 7.86
N CYS A 13 -28.24 -17.20 6.97
CA CYS A 13 -28.26 -16.86 5.55
C CYS A 13 -28.55 -18.09 4.67
N ASP A 14 -29.45 -18.97 5.13
CA ASP A 14 -29.89 -20.18 4.40
C ASP A 14 -28.71 -21.05 3.93
N ASP A 15 -27.73 -21.28 4.80
CA ASP A 15 -26.49 -22.00 4.49
C ASP A 15 -25.76 -21.47 3.22
N GLY A 16 -25.83 -20.15 3.00
CA GLY A 16 -25.15 -19.44 1.93
C GLY A 16 -26.01 -19.16 0.69
N ASP A 17 -27.29 -19.53 0.69
CA ASP A 17 -28.22 -19.24 -0.41
C ASP A 17 -28.70 -17.77 -0.42
N SER A 18 -28.55 -17.04 0.69
CA SER A 18 -28.83 -15.60 0.78
C SER A 18 -27.60 -14.79 1.19
N GLN A 19 -27.48 -13.56 0.67
CA GLN A 19 -26.39 -12.65 1.09
C GLN A 19 -26.73 -11.99 2.44
N PRO A 20 -25.76 -11.90 3.37
CA PRO A 20 -25.96 -11.19 4.63
C PRO A 20 -26.13 -9.68 4.38
N SER A 21 -27.00 -9.04 5.15
CA SER A 21 -27.09 -7.58 5.18
C SER A 21 -25.86 -6.96 5.83
N GLU A 22 -25.61 -5.68 5.57
CA GLU A 22 -24.53 -4.92 6.22
C GLU A 22 -24.63 -4.98 7.75
N SER A 23 -25.84 -4.90 8.31
CA SER A 23 -26.06 -5.01 9.75
C SER A 23 -25.72 -6.40 10.31
N GLN A 24 -25.99 -7.47 9.55
CA GLN A 24 -25.58 -8.82 9.93
C GLN A 24 -24.05 -8.96 9.89
N LEU A 25 -23.40 -8.39 8.88
CA LEU A 25 -21.93 -8.36 8.76
C LEU A 25 -21.30 -7.59 9.92
N GLU A 26 -21.78 -6.39 10.22
CA GLU A 26 -21.28 -5.55 11.33
C GLU A 26 -21.42 -6.26 12.67
N HIS A 27 -22.62 -6.79 12.97
CA HIS A 27 -22.87 -7.52 14.21
C HIS A 27 -22.00 -8.77 14.34
N THR A 28 -21.84 -9.53 13.24
CA THR A 28 -20.99 -10.72 13.21
C THR A 28 -19.53 -10.36 13.42
N LEU A 29 -19.04 -9.32 12.75
CA LEU A 29 -17.68 -8.82 12.92
C LEU A 29 -17.42 -8.44 14.39
N LEU A 30 -18.31 -7.67 15.02
CA LEU A 30 -18.18 -7.31 16.44
C LEU A 30 -18.06 -8.55 17.34
N ARG A 31 -18.93 -9.55 17.16
CA ARG A 31 -18.84 -10.82 17.91
C ARG A 31 -17.52 -11.54 17.66
N VAL A 32 -17.01 -11.53 16.44
CA VAL A 32 -15.70 -12.11 16.12
C VAL A 32 -14.59 -11.36 16.84
N LEU A 33 -14.59 -10.03 16.81
CA LEU A 33 -13.59 -9.20 17.48
C LEU A 33 -13.52 -9.46 18.98
N GLU A 34 -14.67 -9.71 19.63
CA GLU A 34 -14.73 -10.04 21.07
C GLU A 34 -14.09 -11.37 21.45
N THR A 35 -13.96 -12.31 20.50
CA THR A 35 -13.31 -13.61 20.75
C THR A 35 -11.79 -13.49 20.91
N PHE A 36 -11.20 -12.37 20.48
CA PHE A 36 -9.78 -12.11 20.60
C PHE A 36 -9.48 -11.20 21.78
N GLU A 37 -8.32 -11.41 22.41
CA GLU A 37 -7.82 -10.55 23.48
C GLU A 37 -7.38 -9.18 22.96
N SER A 38 -6.81 -9.13 21.74
CA SER A 38 -6.44 -7.90 21.05
C SER A 38 -6.58 -8.10 19.54
N THR A 39 -7.24 -7.16 18.88
CA THR A 39 -7.41 -7.17 17.42
C THR A 39 -6.91 -5.87 16.82
N TYR A 40 -6.21 -5.95 15.69
CA TYR A 40 -5.70 -4.80 14.94
C TYR A 40 -6.38 -4.74 13.58
N ILE A 41 -7.01 -3.61 13.27
CA ILE A 41 -7.57 -3.32 11.95
C ILE A 41 -6.77 -2.16 11.36
N LEU A 42 -6.19 -2.39 10.18
CA LEU A 42 -5.53 -1.37 9.39
C LEU A 42 -6.41 -1.05 8.17
N ILE A 43 -6.82 0.20 8.07
CA ILE A 43 -7.52 0.73 6.89
C ILE A 43 -6.53 1.63 6.17
N ASP A 44 -6.07 1.17 5.01
CA ASP A 44 -5.13 1.89 4.18
C ASP A 44 -5.86 2.76 3.15
N SER A 45 -5.39 3.99 2.96
CA SER A 45 -5.86 4.96 1.96
C SER A 45 -7.37 5.23 2.01
N LEU A 46 -7.89 5.56 3.19
CA LEU A 46 -9.33 5.78 3.43
C LEU A 46 -9.95 6.81 2.47
N ASP A 47 -9.19 7.80 2.00
CA ASP A 47 -9.64 8.79 1.03
C ASP A 47 -9.97 8.23 -0.37
N GLU A 48 -9.47 7.04 -0.70
CA GLU A 48 -9.78 6.34 -1.96
C GLU A 48 -11.05 5.46 -1.84
N CYS A 49 -11.70 5.43 -0.66
CA CYS A 49 -12.95 4.71 -0.46
C CYS A 49 -14.11 5.44 -1.13
N VAL A 50 -14.84 4.75 -2.03
CA VAL A 50 -16.04 5.30 -2.68
C VAL A 50 -17.16 5.55 -1.67
N GLU A 51 -17.38 4.60 -0.76
CA GLU A 51 -18.43 4.64 0.28
C GLU A 51 -17.90 5.21 1.61
N LYS A 52 -17.11 6.28 1.51
CA LYS A 52 -16.37 6.88 2.64
C LYS A 52 -17.27 7.25 3.83
N ALA A 53 -18.48 7.75 3.58
CA ALA A 53 -19.41 8.15 4.62
C ALA A 53 -19.91 6.95 5.45
N ASP A 54 -20.16 5.82 4.81
CA ASP A 54 -20.64 4.61 5.47
C ASP A 54 -19.49 3.95 6.24
N LEU A 55 -18.27 3.94 5.67
CA LEU A 55 -17.07 3.49 6.37
C LEU A 55 -16.78 4.32 7.62
N LEU A 56 -16.85 5.65 7.54
CA LEU A 56 -16.65 6.54 8.70
C LEU A 56 -17.71 6.29 9.79
N ARG A 57 -18.97 6.05 9.42
CA ARG A 57 -20.03 5.71 10.37
C ARG A 57 -19.75 4.37 11.06
N TRP A 58 -19.31 3.37 10.30
CA TRP A 58 -18.91 2.08 10.85
C TRP A 58 -17.72 2.21 11.81
N ILE A 59 -16.70 3.00 11.46
CA ILE A 59 -15.55 3.28 12.33
C ILE A 59 -16.03 3.92 13.65
N GLN A 60 -16.98 4.85 13.58
CA GLN A 60 -17.56 5.46 14.79
C GLN A 60 -18.31 4.44 15.65
N ASN A 61 -19.13 3.59 15.04
CA ASN A 61 -19.87 2.56 15.77
C ASN A 61 -18.94 1.54 16.45
N VAL A 62 -17.97 1.00 15.70
CA VAL A 62 -17.08 -0.06 16.21
C VAL A 62 -16.20 0.46 17.35
N THR A 63 -15.77 1.72 17.29
CA THR A 63 -14.95 2.34 18.34
C THR A 63 -15.75 2.67 19.61
N LEU A 64 -17.06 2.96 19.49
CA LEU A 64 -17.94 3.17 20.65
C LEU A 64 -18.29 1.86 21.36
N VAL A 65 -18.47 0.77 20.62
CA VAL A 65 -18.95 -0.52 21.16
C VAL A 65 -17.79 -1.40 21.64
N SER A 66 -16.59 -1.24 21.09
CA SER A 66 -15.47 -2.12 21.41
C SER A 66 -14.97 -1.96 22.86
N SER A 67 -14.67 -3.08 23.49
CA SER A 67 -14.24 -3.21 24.90
C SER A 67 -12.76 -2.86 25.16
N GLY A 68 -12.18 -1.95 24.37
CA GLY A 68 -10.77 -1.54 24.48
C GLY A 68 -9.76 -2.56 23.93
N ARG A 69 -10.23 -3.65 23.32
CA ARG A 69 -9.42 -4.70 22.68
C ARG A 69 -9.18 -4.47 21.19
N LEU A 70 -9.88 -3.52 20.60
CA LEU A 70 -9.72 -3.14 19.21
C LEU A 70 -8.72 -2.00 19.09
N HIS A 71 -7.70 -2.23 18.28
CA HIS A 71 -6.74 -1.23 17.85
C HIS A 71 -7.00 -0.91 16.38
N LEU A 72 -7.19 0.36 16.08
CA LEU A 72 -7.47 0.83 14.73
C LEU A 72 -6.33 1.73 14.26
N MET A 73 -5.82 1.47 13.06
CA MET A 73 -4.90 2.37 12.38
C MET A 73 -5.49 2.73 11.03
N LEU A 74 -5.53 4.03 10.74
CA LEU A 74 -6.10 4.59 9.53
C LEU A 74 -5.00 5.38 8.82
N THR A 75 -4.87 5.23 7.51
CA THR A 75 -4.07 6.13 6.69
C THR A 75 -5.00 6.87 5.72
N SER A 76 -4.77 8.17 5.54
CA SER A 76 -5.50 8.95 4.55
C SER A 76 -4.76 10.24 4.21
N ARG A 77 -5.12 10.86 3.08
CA ARG A 77 -4.89 12.30 2.88
C ARG A 77 -5.70 13.13 3.89
N PRO A 78 -5.26 14.35 4.23
CA PRO A 78 -5.97 15.23 5.16
C PRO A 78 -7.16 15.91 4.47
N GLU A 79 -8.14 15.13 4.03
CA GLU A 79 -9.36 15.65 3.40
C GLU A 79 -10.35 16.16 4.46
N PRO A 80 -11.01 17.32 4.24
CA PRO A 80 -11.84 17.96 5.26
C PRO A 80 -13.00 17.09 5.79
N ASP A 81 -13.58 16.26 4.94
CA ASP A 81 -14.69 15.38 5.29
C ASP A 81 -14.25 14.17 6.13
N ILE A 82 -13.07 13.61 5.85
CA ILE A 82 -12.42 12.60 6.69
C ILE A 82 -12.08 13.19 8.05
N GLU A 83 -11.44 14.36 8.07
CA GLU A 83 -11.11 15.03 9.32
C GLU A 83 -12.37 15.31 10.13
N TYR A 84 -13.43 15.79 9.49
CA TYR A 84 -14.70 16.04 10.15
C TYR A 84 -15.33 14.76 10.72
N GLY A 85 -15.34 13.67 9.95
CA GLY A 85 -15.88 12.38 10.37
C GLY A 85 -15.12 11.74 11.53
N LEU A 86 -13.80 11.95 11.61
CA LEU A 86 -12.98 11.38 12.68
C LEU A 86 -12.92 12.26 13.94
N ARG A 87 -13.34 13.53 13.89
CA ARG A 87 -13.31 14.46 15.05
C ARG A 87 -14.10 13.99 16.25
N SER A 88 -15.15 13.19 16.06
CA SER A 88 -15.95 12.64 17.15
C SER A 88 -15.21 11.57 17.96
N LEU A 89 -14.09 11.05 17.44
CA LEU A 89 -13.30 9.99 18.04
C LEU A 89 -12.16 10.58 18.86
N SER A 90 -12.46 10.92 20.13
CA SER A 90 -11.50 11.55 21.04
C SER A 90 -10.29 10.68 21.40
N SER A 91 -10.35 9.37 21.13
CA SER A 91 -9.26 8.41 21.36
C SER A 91 -8.30 8.27 20.17
N LEU A 92 -8.56 8.95 19.05
CA LEU A 92 -7.74 8.82 17.85
C LEU A 92 -6.56 9.80 17.88
N ASP A 93 -5.35 9.26 17.97
CA ASP A 93 -4.13 10.05 17.79
C ASP A 93 -3.92 10.38 16.31
N LYS A 94 -3.82 11.67 15.99
CA LYS A 94 -3.50 12.13 14.63
C LYS A 94 -1.99 12.27 14.46
N ILE A 95 -1.42 11.45 13.57
CA ILE A 95 -0.04 11.60 13.11
C ILE A 95 -0.08 12.17 11.70
N GLN A 96 0.50 13.35 11.51
CA GLN A 96 0.63 13.96 10.19
C GLN A 96 2.02 13.69 9.62
N ILE A 97 2.07 13.13 8.41
CA ILE A 97 3.31 12.86 7.69
C ILE A 97 3.43 13.91 6.57
N GLY A 98 4.48 14.73 6.59
CA GLY A 98 4.78 15.67 5.50
C GLY A 98 5.11 17.12 5.89
N ASP A 99 5.61 17.37 7.09
CA ASP A 99 6.05 18.70 7.57
C ASP A 99 7.58 18.91 7.45
N GLU A 100 8.14 19.89 8.18
CA GLU A 100 9.57 20.25 8.16
C GLU A 100 10.52 19.05 8.33
N THR A 101 10.06 17.98 8.99
CA THR A 101 10.81 16.73 9.18
C THR A 101 11.10 16.00 7.86
N MET A 102 10.22 16.14 6.86
CA MET A 102 10.34 15.46 5.57
C MET A 102 11.55 15.98 4.76
N THR A 103 11.97 17.23 4.97
CA THR A 103 13.20 17.78 4.36
C THR A 103 14.45 17.07 4.89
N GLY A 104 14.46 16.74 6.18
CA GLY A 104 15.53 15.99 6.82
C GLY A 104 15.63 14.56 6.28
N ASP A 105 14.50 13.87 6.20
CA ASP A 105 14.43 12.50 5.68
C ASP A 105 14.83 12.41 4.21
N ILE A 106 14.39 13.36 3.38
CA ILE A 106 14.81 13.46 1.97
C ILE A 106 16.31 13.71 1.87
N SER A 107 16.84 14.62 2.70
CA SER A 107 18.28 14.92 2.72
C SER A 107 19.10 13.68 3.07
N ALA A 108 18.69 12.94 4.11
CA ALA A 108 19.32 11.69 4.52
C ALA A 108 19.23 10.60 3.45
N TYR A 109 18.07 10.45 2.82
CA TYR A 109 17.87 9.54 1.68
C TYR A 109 18.80 9.89 0.51
N LEU A 110 18.88 11.17 0.15
CA LEU A 110 19.74 11.63 -0.93
C LEU A 110 21.21 11.39 -0.62
N ASP A 111 21.66 11.64 0.62
CA ASP A 111 23.02 11.33 1.04
C ASP A 111 23.32 9.84 0.88
N ALA A 112 22.45 8.96 1.40
CA ALA A 112 22.63 7.53 1.27
C ALA A 112 22.65 7.09 -0.21
N ARG A 113 21.76 7.63 -1.04
CA ARG A 113 21.65 7.27 -2.46
C ARG A 113 22.82 7.78 -3.28
N LEU A 114 23.29 9.01 -3.05
CA LEU A 114 24.43 9.62 -3.75
C LEU A 114 25.78 8.96 -3.40
N HIS A 115 25.86 8.25 -2.27
CA HIS A 115 27.02 7.45 -1.88
C HIS A 115 26.91 5.97 -2.28
N SER A 116 25.81 5.57 -2.94
CA SER A 116 25.65 4.19 -3.42
C SER A 116 26.50 3.91 -4.67
N ALA A 117 26.73 2.61 -4.94
CA ALA A 117 27.53 2.16 -6.09
C ALA A 117 27.00 2.68 -7.44
N ASP A 118 25.69 2.90 -7.54
CA ASP A 118 25.02 3.42 -8.75
C ASP A 118 25.40 4.87 -9.09
N MET A 119 25.94 5.63 -8.13
CA MET A 119 26.20 7.07 -8.25
C MET A 119 27.69 7.41 -8.29
N VAL A 120 28.57 6.41 -8.35
CA VAL A 120 30.04 6.56 -8.30
C VAL A 120 30.60 7.42 -9.44
N LYS A 121 29.89 7.49 -10.59
CA LYS A 121 30.30 8.32 -11.73
C LYS A 121 30.24 9.84 -11.46
N TRP A 122 29.46 10.27 -10.47
CA TRP A 122 29.30 11.68 -10.12
C TRP A 122 30.30 12.09 -9.05
N LYS A 123 30.95 13.25 -9.22
CA LYS A 123 31.87 13.80 -8.21
C LYS A 123 31.10 14.70 -7.25
N GLU A 124 31.76 15.12 -6.18
CA GLU A 124 31.14 15.94 -5.13
C GLU A 124 30.46 17.23 -5.62
N PRO A 125 30.98 17.97 -6.62
CA PRO A 125 30.24 19.12 -7.17
C PRO A 125 28.90 18.72 -7.80
N GLU A 126 28.84 17.61 -8.55
CA GLU A 126 27.61 17.15 -9.17
C GLU A 126 26.63 16.59 -8.13
N LYS A 127 27.11 15.81 -7.17
CA LYS A 127 26.28 15.29 -6.07
C LYS A 127 25.66 16.41 -5.25
N ARG A 128 26.42 17.47 -4.98
CA ARG A 128 25.93 18.65 -4.27
C ARG A 128 24.82 19.35 -5.06
N GLU A 129 24.99 19.53 -6.36
CA GLU A 129 23.96 20.11 -7.22
C GLU A 129 22.68 19.25 -7.18
N ILE A 130 22.81 17.93 -7.41
CA ILE A 130 21.67 16.99 -7.36
C ILE A 130 20.92 17.13 -6.04
N LYS A 131 21.65 17.06 -4.92
CA LYS A 131 21.05 17.18 -3.58
C LYS A 131 20.34 18.52 -3.41
N GLN A 132 21.01 19.62 -3.75
CA GLN A 132 20.45 20.96 -3.59
C GLN A 132 19.20 21.18 -4.45
N THR A 133 19.18 20.65 -5.68
CA THR A 133 18.00 20.75 -6.55
C THR A 133 16.85 19.90 -6.02
N LEU A 134 17.11 18.65 -5.58
CA LEU A 134 16.05 17.72 -5.22
C LEU A 134 15.50 17.92 -3.81
N VAL A 135 16.31 18.36 -2.83
CA VAL A 135 15.83 18.69 -1.46
C VAL A 135 14.81 19.82 -1.50
N ASN A 136 15.06 20.84 -2.33
CA ASN A 136 14.16 21.99 -2.48
C ASN A 136 13.00 21.73 -3.45
N GLY A 137 12.91 20.52 -4.01
CA GLY A 137 11.89 20.15 -4.97
C GLY A 137 10.52 19.89 -4.33
N LEU A 138 9.49 20.52 -4.87
CA LEU A 138 8.07 20.19 -4.72
C LEU A 138 7.59 19.84 -3.31
N GLY A 139 7.91 20.68 -2.32
CA GLY A 139 7.35 20.57 -0.97
C GLY A 139 7.69 19.25 -0.27
N GLY A 140 8.79 18.60 -0.65
CA GLY A 140 9.28 17.40 0.01
C GLY A 140 8.59 16.09 -0.42
N MET A 141 7.94 16.03 -1.58
CA MET A 141 7.37 14.77 -2.06
C MET A 141 8.45 13.69 -2.28
N PHE A 142 8.57 12.76 -1.32
CA PHE A 142 9.59 11.72 -1.32
C PHE A 142 9.57 10.87 -2.60
N ARG A 143 8.36 10.47 -3.06
CA ARG A 143 8.19 9.69 -4.29
C ARG A 143 8.73 10.43 -5.52
N TRP A 144 8.53 11.74 -5.60
CA TRP A 144 9.05 12.54 -6.69
C TRP A 144 10.59 12.53 -6.67
N VAL A 145 11.21 12.72 -5.49
CA VAL A 145 12.67 12.68 -5.33
C VAL A 145 13.23 11.33 -5.77
N VAL A 146 12.61 10.22 -5.37
CA VAL A 146 13.02 8.87 -5.77
C VAL A 146 13.01 8.72 -7.30
N LEU A 147 11.93 9.14 -7.96
CA LEU A 147 11.81 9.07 -9.42
C LEU A 147 12.86 9.95 -10.13
N GLN A 148 13.15 11.16 -9.60
CA GLN A 148 14.20 11.99 -10.18
C GLN A 148 15.59 11.39 -9.98
N MET A 149 15.83 10.70 -8.86
CA MET A 149 17.10 10.00 -8.62
C MET A 149 17.31 8.84 -9.59
N ASP A 150 16.25 8.11 -9.93
CA ASP A 150 16.32 7.05 -10.95
C ASP A 150 16.61 7.65 -12.35
N ASP A 151 16.02 8.79 -12.71
CA ASP A 151 16.36 9.50 -13.94
C ASP A 151 17.83 9.99 -13.95
N VAL A 152 18.30 10.56 -12.84
CA VAL A 152 19.70 11.01 -12.67
C VAL A 152 20.69 9.85 -12.78
N LYS A 153 20.30 8.65 -12.33
CA LYS A 153 21.10 7.44 -12.47
C LYS A 153 21.34 7.10 -13.94
N GLU A 154 20.36 7.31 -14.81
CA GLU A 154 20.46 6.94 -16.23
C GLU A 154 21.24 7.97 -17.07
N CYS A 155 21.44 9.20 -16.59
CA CYS A 155 22.21 10.22 -17.31
C CYS A 155 23.65 9.77 -17.61
N PHE A 156 24.09 9.86 -18.87
CA PHE A 156 25.38 9.36 -19.31
C PHE A 156 26.54 10.29 -18.97
N ASN A 157 26.32 11.61 -19.03
CA ASN A 157 27.37 12.61 -18.82
C ASN A 157 26.85 13.85 -18.09
N LYS A 158 27.77 14.77 -17.75
CA LYS A 158 27.45 15.99 -16.99
C LYS A 158 26.47 16.91 -17.71
N VAL A 159 26.57 17.01 -19.04
CA VAL A 159 25.67 17.88 -19.84
C VAL A 159 24.23 17.39 -19.71
N GLU A 160 24.03 16.08 -19.82
CA GLU A 160 22.71 15.45 -19.65
C GLU A 160 22.20 15.62 -18.21
N LEU A 161 23.06 15.42 -17.21
CA LEU A 161 22.71 15.63 -15.80
C LEU A 161 22.19 17.06 -15.56
N PHE A 162 22.95 18.07 -15.97
CA PHE A 162 22.54 19.47 -15.75
C PHE A 162 21.29 19.84 -16.55
N LEU A 163 21.08 19.24 -17.73
CA LEU A 163 19.85 19.42 -18.49
C LEU A 163 18.66 18.79 -17.77
N GLN A 164 18.81 17.59 -17.22
CA GLN A 164 17.78 16.90 -16.44
C GLN A 164 17.43 17.72 -15.19
N LEU A 165 18.41 18.19 -14.42
CA LEU A 165 18.19 19.03 -13.24
C LEU A 165 17.49 20.37 -13.56
N LYS A 166 17.69 20.91 -14.78
CA LYS A 166 16.99 22.12 -15.25
C LYS A 166 15.58 21.86 -15.77
N THR A 167 15.26 20.64 -16.15
CA THR A 167 13.98 20.27 -16.80
C THR A 167 13.15 19.30 -15.95
N LEU A 168 13.35 19.34 -14.63
CA LEU A 168 12.63 18.50 -13.69
C LEU A 168 11.11 18.74 -13.78
N PRO A 169 10.30 17.68 -13.72
CA PRO A 169 8.85 17.80 -13.71
C PRO A 169 8.34 18.52 -12.46
N ARG A 170 7.26 19.30 -12.61
CA ARG A 170 6.63 20.08 -11.53
C ARG A 170 5.80 19.26 -10.54
N GLY A 171 5.66 17.96 -10.76
CA GLY A 171 4.75 17.11 -9.99
C GLY A 171 4.89 15.65 -10.32
N LEU A 172 4.18 14.81 -9.56
CA LEU A 172 4.02 13.41 -9.91
C LEU A 172 3.29 13.25 -11.25
N ASP A 173 2.32 14.11 -11.57
CA ASP A 173 1.58 14.05 -12.84
C ASP A 173 2.51 14.20 -14.05
N GLU A 174 3.33 15.25 -14.09
CA GLU A 174 4.33 15.45 -15.15
C GLU A 174 5.39 14.33 -15.14
N THR A 175 5.76 13.82 -13.97
CA THR A 175 6.71 12.71 -13.86
C THR A 175 6.14 11.44 -14.48
N TYR A 176 4.89 11.10 -14.18
CA TYR A 176 4.21 9.94 -14.72
C TYR A 176 3.89 10.11 -16.21
N ALA A 177 3.55 11.32 -16.67
CA ALA A 177 3.40 11.61 -18.09
C ALA A 177 4.70 11.33 -18.86
N LYS A 178 5.84 11.82 -18.37
CA LYS A 178 7.16 11.51 -18.95
C LYS A 178 7.49 10.01 -18.93
N LEU A 179 7.22 9.33 -17.82
CA LEU A 179 7.45 7.88 -17.70
C LEU A 179 6.59 7.10 -18.70
N PHE A 180 5.33 7.48 -18.84
CA PHE A 180 4.40 6.90 -19.80
C PHE A 180 4.86 7.14 -21.24
N GLU A 181 5.32 8.35 -21.55
CA GLU A 181 5.85 8.71 -22.88
C GLU A 181 7.09 7.90 -23.29
N ARG A 182 7.95 7.57 -22.32
CA ARG A 182 9.17 6.76 -22.54
C ARG A 182 8.87 5.27 -22.71
N SER A 183 7.69 4.80 -22.32
CA SER A 183 7.33 3.37 -22.45
C SER A 183 7.20 2.94 -23.91
N LYS A 184 7.74 1.76 -24.22
CA LYS A 184 7.56 1.09 -25.53
C LYS A 184 6.20 0.39 -25.67
N HIS A 185 5.44 0.28 -24.57
CA HIS A 185 4.21 -0.50 -24.49
C HIS A 185 3.05 0.37 -23.99
N LYS A 186 2.83 1.52 -24.63
CA LYS A 186 1.84 2.53 -24.17
C LYS A 186 0.43 1.98 -24.17
N GLU A 187 0.06 1.25 -25.21
CA GLU A 187 -1.26 0.65 -25.39
C GLU A 187 -1.53 -0.39 -24.29
N ALA A 188 -0.55 -1.24 -23.99
CA ALA A 188 -0.66 -2.21 -22.90
C ALA A 188 -0.74 -1.54 -21.52
N LEU A 189 0.03 -0.46 -21.30
CA LEU A 189 -0.05 0.32 -20.06
C LEU A 189 -1.42 0.97 -19.88
N ILE A 190 -2.03 1.52 -20.94
CA ILE A 190 -3.39 2.08 -20.86
C ILE A 190 -4.38 1.00 -20.44
N ILE A 191 -4.32 -0.17 -21.08
CA ILE A 191 -5.21 -1.30 -20.74
C ILE A 191 -5.02 -1.72 -19.27
N LEU A 192 -3.77 -1.83 -18.81
CA LEU A 192 -3.46 -2.18 -17.43
C LEU A 192 -3.95 -1.13 -16.43
N LEU A 193 -3.78 0.16 -16.73
CA LEU A 193 -4.28 1.25 -15.89
C LEU A 193 -5.81 1.28 -15.86
N GLN A 194 -6.46 1.04 -17.00
CA GLN A 194 -7.92 0.89 -17.06
C GLN A 194 -8.38 -0.29 -16.19
N TRP A 195 -7.67 -1.43 -16.24
CA TRP A 195 -7.98 -2.53 -15.33
C TRP A 195 -7.81 -2.09 -13.88
N LEU A 196 -6.70 -1.47 -13.51
CA LEU A 196 -6.49 -1.00 -12.13
C LEU A 196 -7.61 -0.07 -11.62
N VAL A 197 -8.15 0.80 -12.49
CA VAL A 197 -9.23 1.72 -12.13
C VAL A 197 -10.61 1.05 -12.07
N PHE A 198 -10.87 0.06 -12.94
CA PHE A 198 -12.20 -0.52 -13.12
C PHE A 198 -12.37 -1.91 -12.49
N VAL A 199 -11.32 -2.55 -11.99
CA VAL A 199 -11.48 -3.87 -11.37
C VAL A 199 -12.07 -3.68 -9.96
N THR A 200 -13.23 -4.29 -9.74
CA THR A 200 -13.94 -4.32 -8.44
C THR A 200 -13.36 -5.33 -7.45
N THR A 201 -12.30 -6.03 -7.85
CA THR A 201 -11.59 -7.05 -7.07
C THR A 201 -10.08 -6.90 -7.27
N PRO A 202 -9.24 -7.27 -6.28
CA PRO A 202 -7.79 -7.12 -6.42
C PRO A 202 -7.27 -7.90 -7.65
N LEU A 203 -6.48 -7.24 -8.49
CA LEU A 203 -5.78 -7.90 -9.60
C LEU A 203 -4.73 -8.86 -9.03
N VAL A 204 -5.08 -10.14 -8.94
CA VAL A 204 -4.14 -11.17 -8.48
C VAL A 204 -3.23 -11.55 -9.63
N SER A 205 -1.94 -11.22 -9.53
CA SER A 205 -0.98 -11.65 -10.55
C SER A 205 -0.84 -13.18 -10.47
N CYS A 206 -1.23 -13.89 -11.52
CA CYS A 206 -0.95 -15.32 -11.68
C CYS A 206 0.54 -15.56 -11.98
N ILE A 207 1.45 -15.00 -11.19
CA ILE A 207 2.87 -15.34 -11.25
C ILE A 207 3.03 -16.64 -10.47
N LYS A 208 2.86 -17.77 -11.17
CA LYS A 208 3.35 -19.04 -10.63
C LYS A 208 4.87 -18.90 -10.44
N PRO A 209 5.44 -19.16 -9.25
CA PRO A 209 6.88 -19.24 -9.12
C PRO A 209 7.41 -20.26 -10.14
N PRO A 210 8.58 -20.02 -10.75
CA PRO A 210 9.12 -20.93 -11.75
C PRO A 210 9.24 -22.34 -11.15
N TYR A 211 8.41 -23.24 -11.68
CA TYR A 211 8.44 -24.66 -11.36
C TYR A 211 9.82 -25.20 -11.74
N LYS A 212 10.67 -25.45 -10.75
CA LYS A 212 11.87 -26.28 -10.92
C LYS A 212 11.42 -27.74 -10.85
N PRO A 213 11.53 -28.54 -11.92
CA PRO A 213 11.29 -29.97 -11.82
C PRO A 213 12.41 -30.59 -10.99
N SER A 214 12.11 -30.99 -9.75
CA SER A 214 13.00 -31.84 -8.98
C SER A 214 12.94 -33.25 -9.57
N ARG A 215 14.10 -33.70 -10.08
CA ARG A 215 14.34 -35.08 -10.46
C ARG A 215 14.16 -36.00 -9.25
N THR A 216 13.28 -36.99 -9.41
CA THR A 216 13.37 -38.36 -8.89
C THR A 216 13.58 -38.58 -7.38
N ALA A 217 12.57 -39.14 -6.72
CA ALA A 217 12.64 -40.50 -6.17
C ALA A 217 11.24 -40.98 -5.74
N ARG A 218 10.74 -42.00 -6.44
CA ARG A 218 9.64 -42.86 -5.99
C ARG A 218 10.09 -43.56 -4.71
N THR A 219 9.31 -43.43 -3.63
CA THR A 219 9.29 -44.43 -2.58
C THR A 219 7.83 -44.82 -2.35
N LYS A 220 7.47 -46.02 -2.78
CA LYS A 220 6.20 -46.68 -2.45
C LYS A 220 6.27 -47.07 -0.96
N ALA A 221 5.30 -46.63 -0.17
CA ALA A 221 5.04 -47.22 1.14
C ALA A 221 3.98 -48.31 0.97
N THR A 222 4.38 -49.56 1.24
CA THR A 222 3.50 -50.72 1.35
C THR A 222 3.02 -50.80 2.80
N VAL A 223 1.71 -50.83 3.01
CA VAL A 223 1.10 -51.10 4.32
C VAL A 223 0.88 -52.62 4.42
N GLN A 224 1.53 -53.27 5.38
CA GLN A 224 1.18 -54.62 5.83
C GLN A 224 0.41 -54.52 7.15
N ALA A 225 -0.81 -55.05 7.16
CA ALA A 225 -1.61 -55.25 8.36
C ALA A 225 -1.13 -56.52 9.09
N VAL A 226 -1.01 -56.42 10.42
CA VAL A 226 -0.80 -57.55 11.34
C VAL A 226 -2.17 -57.87 11.96
N PRO A 227 -2.62 -59.13 12.03
CA PRO A 227 -3.85 -59.48 12.72
C PRO A 227 -3.61 -59.63 14.23
N ASP A 228 -4.52 -59.06 15.01
CA ASP A 228 -4.63 -59.21 16.45
C ASP A 228 -4.94 -60.67 16.83
N GLY A 229 -4.37 -61.11 17.95
CA GLY A 229 -4.66 -62.39 18.60
C GLY A 229 -5.94 -62.38 19.43
#